data_AF-A0A2N9M8N3-F1
#
_entry.id   AF-A0A2N9M8N3-F1
#
_cell.length_a   1.000
_cell.length_b   1.000
_cell.length_c   1.000
_cell.angle_alpha   90.00
_cell.angle_beta   90.00
_cell.angle_gamma   90.00
#
_symmetry.space_group_name_H-M   'P 1'
#
loop_
_entity.id
_entity.type
_entity.pdbx_description
1 polymer ?
#
loop_
_entity_poly.entity_id
_entity_poly.type
_entity_poly.pdbx_seq_one_letter_code
_entity_poly.pdbx_strand_id
1 'polypeptide(L)'
;MPLVSFSLRVHAILVAVYPVEFRRRFGREMNTIFRNQMLAATKAGEWWETLLIWKHELQDVILVGLPLRLADSLTIAAILSASITPLVFISLIWSLENSLAIRSLFRRALGI
;
A
#
# COMPACT_ATOMS: atom_id res chain seq x y z
N MET A 1 22.57 -19.18 14.64
CA MET A 1 22.29 -17.72 14.73
C MET A 1 20.79 -17.48 14.64
N PRO A 2 20.06 -17.47 15.78
CA PRO A 2 18.60 -17.34 15.81
C PRO A 2 18.09 -16.00 15.26
N LEU A 3 18.87 -14.92 15.41
CA LEU A 3 18.55 -13.58 14.91
C LEU A 3 18.39 -13.56 13.38
N VAL A 4 19.35 -14.11 12.64
CA VAL A 4 19.32 -14.15 11.17
C VAL A 4 18.12 -14.94 10.66
N SER A 5 17.81 -16.09 11.27
CA SER A 5 16.65 -16.89 10.87
C SER A 5 15.32 -16.19 11.16
N PHE A 6 15.22 -15.45 12.26
CA PHE A 6 14.04 -14.65 12.56
C PHE A 6 13.90 -13.50 11.56
N SER A 7 15.00 -12.78 11.31
CA SER A 7 15.02 -11.66 10.36
C SER A 7 14.61 -12.08 8.95
N LEU A 8 15.05 -13.26 8.48
CA LEU A 8 14.66 -13.80 7.19
C LEU A 8 13.16 -14.11 7.08
N ARG A 9 12.52 -14.55 8.17
CA ARG A 9 11.06 -14.78 8.19
C ARG A 9 10.30 -13.47 8.11
N VAL A 10 10.73 -12.47 8.88
CA VAL A 10 10.12 -11.14 8.86
C VAL A 10 10.28 -10.49 7.49
N HIS A 11 11.48 -10.58 6.90
CA HIS A 11 11.74 -10.11 5.53
C HIS A 11 10.83 -10.82 4.51
N ALA A 12 10.65 -12.14 4.61
CA ALA A 12 9.74 -12.86 3.71
C ALA A 12 8.29 -12.36 3.79
N ILE A 13 7.83 -11.94 5.00
CA ILE A 13 6.53 -11.32 5.20
C ILE A 13 6.49 -9.92 4.56
N LEU A 14 7.54 -9.12 4.70
CA LEU A 14 7.62 -7.80 4.07
C LEU A 14 7.64 -7.88 2.54
N VAL A 15 8.36 -8.85 1.97
CA VAL A 15 8.32 -9.12 0.53
C VAL A 15 6.90 -9.46 0.07
N ALA A 16 6.05 -10.01 0.94
CA ALA A 16 4.65 -10.28 0.60
C ALA A 16 3.82 -9.00 0.37
N VAL A 17 4.29 -7.83 0.77
CA VAL A 17 3.66 -6.54 0.45
C VAL A 17 3.72 -6.24 -1.04
N TYR A 18 4.75 -6.71 -1.74
CA TYR A 18 4.92 -6.45 -3.17
C TYR A 18 3.90 -7.22 -4.03
N PRO A 19 3.53 -6.69 -5.22
CA PRO A 19 2.69 -7.38 -6.21
C PRO A 19 3.22 -8.76 -6.59
N VAL A 20 2.32 -9.67 -6.98
CA VAL A 20 2.65 -11.08 -7.25
C VAL A 20 3.68 -11.21 -8.37
N GLU A 21 3.55 -10.43 -9.43
CA GLU A 21 4.40 -10.40 -10.61
C GLU A 21 5.82 -9.96 -10.23
N PHE A 22 5.91 -8.92 -9.39
CA PHE A 22 7.17 -8.42 -8.88
C PHE A 22 7.88 -9.47 -8.00
N ARG A 23 7.14 -10.09 -7.07
CA ARG A 23 7.67 -11.16 -6.21
C ARG A 23 8.15 -12.37 -7.01
N ARG A 24 7.44 -12.75 -8.07
CA ARG A 24 7.85 -13.87 -8.95
C ARG A 24 9.17 -13.58 -9.65
N ARG A 25 9.40 -12.34 -10.05
CA ARG A 25 10.60 -11.93 -10.79
C ARG A 25 11.80 -11.67 -9.87
N PHE A 26 11.59 -10.95 -8.76
CA PHE A 26 12.67 -10.42 -7.93
C PHE A 26 12.70 -10.98 -6.49
N GLY A 27 11.63 -11.63 -6.02
CA GLY A 27 11.51 -12.04 -4.61
C GLY A 27 12.57 -13.05 -4.16
N ARG A 28 13.07 -13.92 -5.05
CA ARG A 28 14.21 -14.81 -4.75
C ARG A 28 15.51 -14.04 -4.57
N GLU A 29 15.75 -13.04 -5.41
CA GLU A 29 16.95 -12.22 -5.39
C GLU A 29 16.97 -11.31 -4.15
N MET A 30 15.85 -10.65 -3.83
CA MET A 30 15.71 -9.83 -2.62
C MET A 30 16.03 -10.63 -1.35
N ASN A 31 15.45 -11.83 -1.22
CA ASN A 31 15.73 -12.71 -0.08
C ASN A 31 17.20 -13.17 -0.01
N THR A 32 17.86 -13.29 -1.16
CA THR A 32 19.28 -13.69 -1.24
C THR A 32 20.19 -12.53 -0.84
N ILE A 33 19.91 -11.33 -1.33
CA ILE A 33 20.64 -10.10 -0.99
C ILE A 33 20.52 -9.81 0.51
N PHE A 34 19.29 -9.81 1.06
CA PHE A 34 19.04 -9.57 2.48
C PHE A 34 19.75 -10.62 3.35
N ARG A 35 19.69 -11.90 2.97
CA ARG A 35 20.42 -12.97 3.66
C ARG A 35 21.93 -12.69 3.69
N ASN A 36 22.51 -12.33 2.55
CA ASN A 36 23.95 -12.10 2.43
C ASN A 36 24.39 -10.90 3.27
N GLN A 37 23.64 -9.81 3.26
CA GLN A 37 23.88 -8.63 4.09
C GLN A 37 23.79 -8.95 5.59
N MET A 38 22.75 -9.68 6.02
CA MET A 38 22.61 -10.11 7.41
C MET A 38 23.74 -11.04 7.86
N LEU A 39 24.17 -11.98 7.01
CA LEU A 39 25.30 -12.86 7.32
C LEU A 39 26.61 -12.09 7.41
N ALA A 40 26.82 -11.08 6.55
CA ALA A 40 27.99 -10.21 6.60
C ALA A 40 28.03 -9.41 7.92
N ALA A 41 26.94 -8.72 8.25
CA ALA A 41 26.82 -7.94 9.49
C ALA A 41 26.99 -8.82 10.74
N THR A 42 26.44 -10.03 10.73
CA THR A 42 26.58 -10.95 11.87
C THR A 42 28.01 -11.50 12.01
N LYS A 43 28.74 -11.69 10.90
CA LYS A 43 30.16 -12.09 10.93
C LYS A 43 31.06 -10.96 11.42
N ALA A 44 30.73 -9.72 11.10
CA ALA A 44 31.46 -8.54 11.58
C ALA A 44 31.17 -8.25 13.08
N GLY A 45 30.08 -8.79 13.63
CA GLY A 45 29.66 -8.52 15.00
C GLY A 45 29.00 -7.14 15.17
N GLU A 46 28.63 -6.50 14.06
CA GLU A 46 28.17 -5.12 14.03
C GLU A 46 26.64 -5.05 14.07
N TRP A 47 26.12 -4.87 15.29
CA TRP A 47 24.68 -4.67 15.51
C TRP A 47 24.13 -3.43 14.78
N TRP A 48 24.96 -2.41 14.58
CA TRP A 48 24.61 -1.18 13.88
C TRP A 48 24.32 -1.42 12.40
N GLU A 49 25.13 -2.24 11.72
CA GLU A 49 24.88 -2.62 10.33
C GLU A 49 23.55 -3.38 10.19
N THR A 50 23.24 -4.24 11.15
CA THR A 50 21.95 -4.95 11.17
C THR A 50 20.77 -3.97 11.23
N LEU A 51 20.86 -2.90 12.01
CA LEU A 51 19.82 -1.86 12.06
C LEU A 51 19.73 -1.07 10.76
N LEU A 52 20.86 -0.75 10.14
CA LEU A 52 20.88 -0.05 8.85
C LEU A 52 20.25 -0.87 7.73
N ILE A 53 20.50 -2.18 7.71
CA ILE A 53 19.86 -3.12 6.78
C ILE A 53 18.34 -3.09 6.96
N TRP A 54 17.87 -3.17 8.21
CA TRP A 54 16.43 -3.10 8.52
C TRP A 54 15.79 -1.76 8.15
N LYS A 55 16.50 -0.65 8.39
CA LYS A 55 16.03 0.69 7.99
C LYS A 55 15.84 0.79 6.49
N HIS A 56 16.82 0.32 5.70
CA HIS A 56 16.72 0.34 4.23
C HIS A 56 15.59 -0.56 3.74
N GLU A 57 15.46 -1.76 4.29
CA GLU A 57 14.41 -2.70 3.88
C GLU A 57 13.01 -2.12 4.12
N LEU A 58 12.78 -1.52 5.30
CA LEU A 58 11.51 -0.87 5.59
C LEU A 58 11.25 0.33 4.67
N GLN A 59 12.29 1.11 4.37
CA GLN A 59 12.19 2.23 3.47
C GLN A 59 11.82 1.77 2.05
N ASP A 60 12.42 0.69 1.54
CA ASP A 60 12.09 0.14 0.22
C ASP A 60 10.65 -0.39 0.17
N VAL A 61 10.19 -1.09 1.21
CA VAL A 61 8.80 -1.56 1.28
C VAL A 61 7.82 -0.38 1.28
N ILE A 62 8.11 0.70 2.00
CA ILE A 62 7.22 1.87 2.11
C ILE A 62 7.24 2.70 0.82
N LEU A 63 8.43 2.97 0.26
CA LEU A 63 8.59 3.86 -0.89
C LEU A 63 8.36 3.18 -2.22
N VAL A 64 8.61 1.87 -2.31
CA VAL A 64 8.48 1.10 -3.55
C VAL A 64 7.34 0.10 -3.44
N GLY A 65 7.38 -0.78 -2.43
CA GLY A 65 6.42 -1.88 -2.30
C GLY A 65 4.96 -1.43 -2.18
N LEU A 66 4.68 -0.47 -1.29
CA LEU A 66 3.32 0.06 -1.07
C LEU A 66 2.77 0.75 -2.32
N PRO A 67 3.46 1.73 -2.93
CA PRO A 67 2.97 2.40 -4.14
C PRO A 67 2.77 1.43 -5.31
N LEU A 68 3.65 0.45 -5.49
CA LEU A 68 3.51 -0.54 -6.57
C LEU A 68 2.25 -1.40 -6.40
N ARG A 69 1.90 -1.73 -5.15
CA ARG A 69 0.66 -2.46 -4.83
C ARG A 69 -0.59 -1.59 -4.91
N LEU A 70 -0.47 -0.31 -4.55
CA LEU A 70 -1.55 0.66 -4.67
C LEU A 70 -1.80 1.06 -6.13
N ALA A 71 -0.78 1.00 -6.99
CA ALA A 71 -0.89 1.23 -8.44
C ALA A 71 -1.66 0.12 -9.16
N ASP A 72 -1.93 -1.00 -8.47
CA ASP A 72 -2.73 -2.08 -9.03
C ASP A 72 -4.19 -1.62 -9.20
N SER A 73 -4.72 -1.82 -10.41
CA SER A 73 -6.00 -1.24 -10.85
C SER A 73 -7.18 -1.56 -9.93
N LEU A 74 -7.15 -2.74 -9.30
CA LEU A 74 -8.14 -3.21 -8.33
C LEU A 74 -8.12 -2.42 -7.03
N THR A 75 -6.93 -2.02 -6.56
CA THR A 75 -6.75 -1.27 -5.32
C THR A 75 -7.17 0.19 -5.52
N ILE A 76 -6.81 0.79 -6.67
CA ILE A 76 -7.28 2.12 -7.07
C ILE A 76 -8.81 2.13 -7.20
N ALA A 77 -9.37 1.12 -7.87
CA ALA A 77 -10.82 1.00 -8.03
C ALA A 77 -11.54 0.86 -6.67
N ALA A 78 -10.98 0.09 -5.73
CA ALA A 78 -11.54 -0.04 -4.38
C ALA A 78 -11.52 1.29 -3.62
N ILE A 79 -10.42 2.05 -3.70
CA ILE A 79 -10.29 3.37 -3.05
C ILE A 79 -11.28 4.38 -3.65
N LEU A 80 -11.36 4.42 -4.99
CA LEU A 80 -12.31 5.28 -5.70
C LEU A 80 -13.76 4.90 -5.36
N SER A 81 -14.09 3.61 -5.37
CA SER A 81 -15.43 3.12 -5.02
C SER A 81 -15.79 3.45 -3.57
N ALA A 82 -14.86 3.27 -2.62
CA ALA A 82 -15.07 3.59 -1.21
C ALA A 82 -15.29 5.09 -0.98
N SER A 83 -14.73 5.94 -1.84
CA SER A 83 -14.86 7.41 -1.74
C SER A 83 -16.13 7.93 -2.43
N ILE A 84 -16.49 7.37 -3.59
CA ILE A 84 -17.64 7.81 -4.39
C ILE A 84 -18.97 7.38 -3.74
N THR A 85 -19.03 6.19 -3.17
CA THR A 85 -20.27 5.64 -2.56
C THR A 85 -20.87 6.55 -1.48
N PRO A 86 -20.13 7.01 -0.45
CA PRO A 86 -20.69 7.91 0.57
C PRO A 86 -21.06 9.28 0.00
N LEU A 87 -20.33 9.81 -0.99
CA LEU A 87 -20.67 11.08 -1.64
C LEU A 87 -22.00 11.00 -2.38
N VAL A 88 -22.24 9.93 -3.13
CA VAL A 88 -23.53 9.70 -3.81
C VAL A 88 -24.65 9.56 -2.78
N PHE A 89 -24.42 8.85 -1.69
CA PHE A 89 -25.41 8.65 -0.64
C PHE A 89 -25.77 9.96 0.08
N ILE A 90 -24.77 10.77 0.44
CA ILE A 90 -24.97 12.10 1.03
C ILE A 90 -25.71 13.00 0.04
N SER A 91 -25.34 12.98 -1.25
CA SER A 91 -26.03 13.76 -2.28
C SER A 91 -27.49 13.36 -2.43
N LEU A 92 -27.83 12.08 -2.31
CA LEU A 92 -29.20 11.57 -2.36
C LEU A 92 -30.01 11.98 -1.13
N ILE A 93 -29.44 11.87 0.07
CA ILE A 93 -30.10 12.31 1.31
C ILE A 93 -30.38 13.81 1.25
N TRP A 94 -29.37 14.60 0.89
CA TRP A 94 -29.52 16.05 0.73
C TRP A 94 -30.59 16.39 -0.30
N SER A 95 -30.65 15.61 -1.40
CA SER A 95 -31.65 15.79 -2.46
C SER A 95 -33.08 15.46 -2.01
N LEU A 96 -33.25 14.47 -1.15
CA LEU A 96 -34.55 14.09 -0.60
C LEU A 96 -35.06 15.15 0.38
N GLU A 97 -34.19 15.61 1.28
CA GLU A 97 -34.51 16.66 2.26
C GLU A 97 -34.81 18.00 1.60
N ASN A 98 -34.07 18.35 0.54
CA ASN A 98 -34.22 19.62 -0.17
C ASN A 98 -34.98 19.50 -1.49
N SER A 99 -35.92 18.54 -1.57
CA SER A 99 -36.70 18.25 -2.78
C SER A 99 -37.38 19.49 -3.40
N LEU A 100 -37.81 20.46 -2.58
CA LEU A 100 -38.36 21.73 -3.04
C LEU A 100 -37.31 22.67 -3.66
N ALA A 101 -36.10 22.71 -3.12
CA ALA A 101 -34.98 23.51 -3.63
C ALA A 101 -34.41 22.91 -4.92
N ILE A 102 -34.40 21.59 -5.06
CA ILE A 102 -34.04 20.93 -6.32
C ILE A 102 -35.11 21.20 -7.37
N ARG A 103 -36.39 21.13 -7.00
CA ARG A 103 -37.50 21.43 -7.92
C ARG A 103 -37.53 22.89 -8.36
N SER A 104 -37.01 23.83 -7.56
CA SER A 104 -36.85 25.23 -7.97
C SER A 104 -35.61 25.44 -8.84
N LEU A 105 -34.48 24.80 -8.52
CA LEU A 105 -33.27 24.81 -9.36
C LEU A 105 -33.52 24.19 -10.74
N PHE A 106 -34.23 23.05 -10.79
CA PHE A 106 -34.54 22.36 -12.05
C PHE A 106 -35.49 23.18 -12.93
N ARG A 107 -36.48 23.84 -12.32
CA ARG A 107 -37.35 24.81 -13.00
C ARG A 107 -36.56 25.99 -13.55
N ARG A 108 -35.67 26.56 -12.73
CA ARG A 108 -34.79 27.66 -13.12
C ARG A 108 -33.81 27.29 -14.23
N ALA A 109 -33.33 26.04 -14.26
CA ALA A 109 -32.44 25.52 -15.30
C ALA A 109 -33.17 25.19 -16.62
N LEU A 110 -34.43 24.75 -16.54
CA LEU A 110 -35.30 24.49 -17.70
C LEU A 110 -36.02 25.75 -18.22
N GLY A 111 -35.88 26.89 -17.52
CA GLY A 111 -36.53 28.14 -17.90
C GLY A 111 -38.05 28.14 -17.73
N ILE A 112 -38.58 27.31 -16.83
CA ILE A 112 -40.02 27.17 -16.52
C ILE A 112 -40.30 27.67 -15.10
#